data_AF-A0A1B7W8W8-F1
#
_entry.id   AF-A0A1B7W8W8-F1
#
_cell.length_a   1.000
_cell.length_b   1.000
_cell.length_c   1.000
_cell.angle_alpha   90.00
_cell.angle_beta   90.00
_cell.angle_gamma   90.00
#
_symmetry.space_group_name_H-M   'P 1'
#
loop_
_entity.id
_entity.type
_entity.pdbx_description
1 polymer ?
#
loop_
_entity_poly.entity_id
_entity_poly.type
_entity_poly.pdbx_seq_one_letter_code
_entity_poly.pdbx_strand_id
1 'polypeptide(L)' 'IERQPDKVSGAWVFRGTRVPVTALFENLRDGATVDEFLEWFPPVQRSQVEAVLNYELETLAA' A
#
# COMPACT_ATOMS: atom_id res chain seq x y z
N ILE A 1 -3.14 -6.87 1.54
CA ILE A 1 -4.19 -5.84 1.34
C ILE A 1 -5.57 -6.42 1.67
N GLU A 2 -6.57 -5.57 1.94
CA GLU A 2 -7.97 -5.98 2.14
C GLU A 2 -8.92 -4.96 1.49
N ARG A 3 -10.15 -5.39 1.21
CA ARG A 3 -11.19 -4.54 0.60
C ARG A 3 -12.54 -4.90 1.19
N GLN A 4 -13.28 -3.89 1.64
CA GLN A 4 -14.64 -4.04 2.18
C GLN A 4 -15.51 -2.90 1.62
N PRO A 5 -16.77 -3.15 1.19
CA PRO A 5 -17.60 -2.13 0.53
C PRO A 5 -17.80 -0.84 1.35
N ASP A 6 -17.87 -0.98 2.67
CA ASP A 6 -18.09 0.09 3.66
C ASP A 6 -16.80 0.79 4.10
N LYS A 7 -15.63 0.27 3.73
CA LYS A 7 -14.33 0.80 4.13
C LYS A 7 -13.70 1.61 3.00
N VAL A 8 -13.52 2.91 3.23
CA VAL A 8 -12.89 3.85 2.27
C VAL A 8 -13.53 3.71 0.87
N SER A 9 -14.86 3.71 0.83
CA SER A 9 -15.66 3.56 -0.40
C SER A 9 -15.30 2.34 -1.25
N GLY A 10 -14.87 1.24 -0.60
CA GLY A 10 -14.48 0.02 -1.29
C GLY A 10 -13.08 0.07 -1.92
N ALA A 11 -12.21 0.99 -1.51
CA ALA A 11 -10.81 0.99 -1.94
C ALA A 11 -10.04 -0.21 -1.35
N TRP A 12 -8.99 -0.66 -2.05
CA TRP A 12 -8.00 -1.56 -1.47
C TRP A 12 -7.18 -0.80 -0.42
N VAL A 13 -7.08 -1.36 0.78
CA VAL A 13 -6.32 -0.76 1.89
C VAL A 13 -5.29 -1.74 2.45
N PHE A 14 -4.29 -1.21 3.14
CA PHE A 14 -3.41 -2.04 3.96
C PHE A 14 -4.20 -2.68 5.10
N ARG A 15 -4.00 -3.98 5.31
CA ARG A 15 -4.77 -4.78 6.28
C ARG A 15 -4.66 -4.18 7.67
N GLY A 16 -5.79 -3.99 8.35
CA GLY A 16 -5.84 -3.39 9.69
C GLY A 16 -5.69 -1.87 9.71
N THR A 17 -5.58 -1.22 8.55
CA THR A 17 -5.47 0.24 8.44
C THR A 17 -6.62 0.81 7.60
N ARG A 18 -6.71 2.13 7.51
CA ARG A 18 -7.56 2.82 6.52
C ARG A 18 -6.73 3.45 5.39
N VAL A 19 -5.45 3.09 5.28
CA VAL A 19 -4.52 3.66 4.32
C VAL A 19 -4.72 2.97 2.96
N PRO A 20 -5.10 3.71 1.90
CA PRO A 20 -5.25 3.14 0.57
C PRO A 20 -3.92 2.59 0.04
N VAL A 21 -3.99 1.48 -0.69
CA VAL A 21 -2.82 0.94 -1.39
C VAL A 21 -2.35 1.90 -2.48
N THR A 22 -3.26 2.64 -3.10
CA THR A 22 -2.94 3.67 -4.10
C THR A 22 -2.03 4.76 -3.53
N ALA A 23 -2.17 5.08 -2.24
CA ALA A 23 -1.32 6.07 -1.60
C ALA A 23 0.16 5.65 -1.64
N LEU A 24 0.49 4.36 -1.54
CA LEU A 24 1.87 3.90 -1.68
C LEU A 24 2.43 4.31 -3.05
N PHE A 25 1.73 3.93 -4.14
CA PHE A 25 2.21 4.19 -5.49
C PHE A 25 2.21 5.68 -5.85
N GLU A 26 1.24 6.46 -5.35
CA GLU A 26 1.21 7.91 -5.52
C GLU A 26 2.42 8.57 -4.85
N ASN A 27 2.75 8.20 -3.61
CA ASN A 27 3.91 8.75 -2.90
C ASN A 27 5.23 8.33 -3.56
N LEU A 28 5.36 7.07 -3.97
CA LEU A 28 6.54 6.59 -4.70
C LEU A 28 6.71 7.31 -6.05
N ARG A 29 5.62 7.54 -6.79
CA ARG A 29 5.63 8.31 -8.04
C ARG A 29 6.09 9.74 -7.81
N ASP A 30 5.69 10.33 -6.68
CA ASP A 30 6.03 11.71 -6.33
C ASP A 30 7.43 11.82 -5.69
N GLY A 31 8.19 10.72 -5.63
CA GLY A 31 9.61 10.68 -5.26
C GLY A 31 9.90 10.22 -3.83
N ALA A 32 8.87 9.84 -3.06
CA ALA A 32 9.07 9.33 -1.72
C ALA A 32 9.75 7.94 -1.75
N THR A 33 10.51 7.67 -0.70
CA THR A 33 11.02 6.34 -0.38
C THR A 33 9.98 5.53 0.40
N VAL A 34 10.18 4.21 0.46
CA VAL A 34 9.38 3.34 1.34
C VAL A 34 9.53 3.74 2.81
N ASP A 35 10.71 4.20 3.21
CA ASP A 35 10.99 4.59 4.59
C ASP A 35 10.17 5.83 4.98
N GLU A 36 10.17 6.86 4.14
CA GLU A 36 9.33 8.06 4.31
C GLU A 36 7.84 7.72 4.34
N PHE A 37 7.39 6.82 3.45
CA PHE A 37 5.99 6.37 3.47
C PHE A 37 5.62 5.71 4.81
N LEU A 38 6.48 4.86 5.36
CA LEU A 38 6.23 4.20 6.65
C LEU A 38 6.25 5.18 7.82
N GLU A 39 7.05 6.25 7.74
CA GLU A 39 7.03 7.34 8.71
C GLU A 39 5.71 8.13 8.68
N TRP A 40 5.16 8.41 7.49
CA TRP A 40 3.89 9.12 7.34
C TRP A 40 2.66 8.26 7.65
N PHE A 41 2.78 6.94 7.47
CA PHE A 41 1.72 5.98 7.76
C PHE A 41 2.16 4.89 8.76
N PRO A 42 2.44 5.23 10.03
CA PRO A 42 2.96 4.30 11.04
C PRO A 42 2.17 2.99 11.24
N PRO A 43 0.83 2.94 11.04
CA PRO A 43 0.09 1.68 11.14
C PRO A 43 0.39 0.67 10.02
N VAL A 44 0.99 1.11 8.90
CA VAL A 44 1.38 0.22 7.81
C VAL A 44 2.71 -0.42 8.15
N GLN A 45 2.79 -1.74 8.08
CA GLN A 45 4.05 -2.44 8.32
C GLN A 45 4.85 -2.59 7.02
N ARG A 46 6.18 -2.53 7.12
CA ARG A 46 7.10 -2.74 5.98
C ARG A 46 6.78 -4.02 5.20
N SER A 47 6.54 -5.13 5.90
CA SER A 47 6.19 -6.41 5.28
C SER A 47 4.92 -6.36 4.45
N GLN A 48 3.97 -5.46 4.77
CA GLN A 48 2.78 -5.27 3.95
C GLN A 48 3.08 -4.47 2.67
N VAL A 49 3.99 -3.50 2.73
CA VAL A 49 4.47 -2.76 1.55
C VAL A 49 5.24 -3.71 0.62
N GLU A 50 6.19 -4.47 1.16
CA GLU A 50 6.96 -5.45 0.39
C GLU A 50 6.07 -6.50 -0.27
N ALA A 51 5.06 -7.01 0.44
CA ALA A 51 4.11 -7.95 -0.14
C ALA A 51 3.32 -7.36 -1.33
N VAL A 52 2.98 -6.06 -1.29
CA VAL A 52 2.32 -5.38 -2.42
C VAL A 52 3.28 -5.24 -3.61
N LEU A 53 4.51 -4.78 -3.37
CA LEU A 53 5.49 -4.60 -4.44
C LEU A 53 5.88 -5.93 -5.10
N ASN A 54 6.06 -7.00 -4.30
CA ASN A 54 6.35 -8.33 -4.82
C ASN A 54 5.20 -8.87 -5.68
N TYR A 55 3.95 -8.69 -5.24
CA TYR A 55 2.78 -9.10 -6.02
C TYR A 55 2.72 -8.39 -7.40
N GLU A 56 3.01 -7.09 -7.45
CA GLU A 56 3.06 -6.37 -8.72
C GLU A 56 4.22 -6.85 -9.61
N LEU A 57 5.40 -7.10 -9.04
CA LEU A 57 6.52 -7.66 -9.79
C LEU A 57 6.18 -9.03 -10.39
N GLU A 58 5.58 -9.92 -9.61
CA GLU A 58 5.13 -11.24 -10.09
C GLU A 58 4.06 -11.11 -11.18
N THR A 59 3.12 -10.18 -11.02
CA THR A 59 2.04 -9.94 -12.00
C THR A 59 2.57 -9.39 -13.32
N LEU A 60 3.58 -8.51 -13.28
CA LEU A 60 4.22 -7.95 -14.47
C LEU A 60 5.19 -8.92 -15.16
N ALA A 61 5.75 -9.88 -14.41
CA ALA A 61 6.65 -10.89 -14.94
C ALA A 61 5.93 -12.07 -15.63
N ALA A 62 4.60 -12.18 -15.46
CA ALA A 62 3.75 -13.20 -16.07
C ALA A 62 3.27 -12.80 -17.47
#